data_AF-A0A832TQH2-F1
#
_entry.id   AF-A0A832TQH2-F1
#
_cell.length_a   1.000
_cell.length_b   1.000
_cell.length_c   1.000
_cell.angle_alpha   90.00
_cell.angle_beta   90.00
_cell.angle_gamma   90.00
#
_symmetry.space_group_name_H-M   'P 1'
#
loop_
_entity.id
_entity.type
_entity.pdbx_description
1 polymer ?
#
loop_
_entity_poly.entity_id
_entity_poly.type
_entity_poly.pdbx_seq_one_letter_code
_entity_poly.pdbx_strand_id
1 'polypeptide(L)'
;MLIEERLKELKNKINEKVPRGITVSEVEFEGPELVIYTDDPKKFADQADLIKILARDLRKRIVVRPNILEDPEKAVQDIRAVVAENAGITDIYFDADTGEVLIEAEKPGVVIGKNGATLREITKHIGWTPKVVRTPPIESVTVKQIRQYLRSVNEERKEFLRNIGRRIHRDVIARDQWVRVTMLGCCREVGRAAFLISTPESRVLVDCGEKPGNSASTPYLYVPEIHPLTQLDAVVLTHAHLDHCALVPLLYKYGYDGPVYSTPPTRDLSAMLQLDYLDVVSKEDRKIPYSSNEVKNYIKHSITLNYGSVTDIAPDIKLTFHNAGHILGSAIAHFHVGDGLYNIAFTGDFNFSKSRLFNPATNTFPRLEALVMESTYGGSGDIQPSRADAEEKLYETVKNVIQRGGKVIIPAFAVGRSQEVMLALEEAMRKEKIPRVKIYLDGMIREATAIHTTYPEYLNSDLRTQIFKEGLNPFLAEYFAPVDSPDLREKVINGDPCVIITTSGMLNGGPVMEYLSNLAFDERNALVFVGYQADGTLGRRIQKGWREVPIGRKDTIVINLEIVTIDGFSGHSDRKQLVNYIGHIQPRPEKIFTVHGDENNTIDLASSLYKRFHIETHSPMNLETYRLV
;
A
#
# COMPACT_ATOMS: atom_id res chain seq x y z
N MET A 1 7.86 28.58 21.64
CA MET A 1 7.45 29.72 20.79
C MET A 1 6.03 29.45 20.30
N LEU A 2 5.15 30.45 20.23
CA LEU A 2 3.82 30.22 19.66
C LEU A 2 3.98 29.92 18.16
N ILE A 3 3.19 29.00 17.61
CA ILE A 3 3.31 28.58 16.19
C ILE A 3 3.20 29.78 15.23
N GLU A 4 2.40 30.78 15.58
CA GLU A 4 2.23 32.03 14.83
C GLU A 4 3.51 32.86 14.76
N GLU A 5 4.27 32.92 15.86
CA GLU A 5 5.58 33.59 15.88
C GLU A 5 6.57 32.85 14.99
N ARG A 6 6.52 31.51 14.96
CA ARG A 6 7.33 30.67 14.07
C ARG A 6 7.02 30.93 12.60
N LEU A 7 5.74 30.97 12.24
CA LEU A 7 5.30 31.26 10.88
C LEU A 7 5.73 32.67 10.45
N LYS A 8 5.64 33.65 11.36
CA LYS A 8 6.13 35.02 11.11
C LYS A 8 7.64 35.07 10.89
N GLU A 9 8.42 34.34 11.69
CA GLU A 9 9.87 34.23 11.50
C GLU A 9 10.22 33.58 10.15
N LEU A 10 9.54 32.49 9.79
CA LEU A 10 9.72 31.81 8.51
C LEU A 10 9.36 32.71 7.34
N LYS A 11 8.24 33.44 7.42
CA LYS A 11 7.83 34.42 6.41
C LYS A 11 8.89 35.51 6.22
N ASN A 12 9.48 36.03 7.30
CA ASN A 12 10.56 37.00 7.19
C ASN A 12 11.80 36.42 6.50
N LYS A 13 12.24 35.21 6.88
CA LYS A 13 13.37 34.52 6.24
C LYS A 13 13.13 34.23 4.76
N ILE A 14 11.89 33.91 4.39
CA ILE A 14 11.49 33.71 2.99
C ILE A 14 11.59 35.04 2.24
N ASN A 15 11.02 36.12 2.79
CA ASN A 15 11.02 37.45 2.16
C ASN A 15 12.43 38.03 1.94
N GLU A 16 13.41 37.68 2.78
CA GLU A 16 14.81 38.07 2.56
C GLU A 16 15.44 37.44 1.31
N LYS A 17 14.93 36.28 0.86
CA LYS A 17 15.48 35.50 -0.25
C LYS A 17 14.66 35.59 -1.53
N VAL A 18 13.38 35.93 -1.41
CA VAL A 18 12.50 36.13 -2.55
C VAL A 18 12.91 37.44 -3.28
N PRO A 19 13.16 37.41 -4.60
CA PRO A 19 13.51 38.61 -5.36
C PRO A 19 12.48 39.75 -5.23
N ARG A 20 12.97 41.00 -5.27
CA ARG A 20 12.09 42.19 -5.26
C ARG A 20 11.07 42.11 -6.40
N GLY A 21 9.79 42.27 -6.08
CA GLY A 21 8.68 42.25 -7.04
C GLY A 21 7.86 40.95 -7.07
N ILE A 22 8.19 39.96 -6.23
CA ILE A 22 7.38 38.78 -5.94
C ILE A 22 6.82 38.92 -4.52
N THR A 23 5.50 38.84 -4.37
CA THR A 23 4.82 39.02 -3.08
C THR A 23 4.56 37.68 -2.41
N VAL A 24 4.97 37.53 -1.14
CA VAL A 24 4.56 36.41 -0.27
C VAL A 24 3.49 36.91 0.70
N SER A 25 2.25 36.50 0.44
CA SER A 25 1.07 36.96 1.18
C SER A 25 0.95 36.25 2.52
N GLU A 26 1.11 34.92 2.54
CA GLU A 26 0.93 34.09 3.74
C GLU A 26 1.89 32.90 3.70
N VAL A 27 2.23 32.39 4.90
CA VAL A 27 3.03 31.19 5.08
C VAL A 27 2.35 30.36 6.15
N GLU A 28 2.00 29.12 5.81
CA GLU A 28 1.27 28.21 6.70
C GLU A 28 1.89 26.81 6.66
N PHE A 29 1.63 26.03 7.71
CA PHE A 29 1.95 24.61 7.71
C PHE A 29 0.70 23.80 7.35
N GLU A 30 0.80 22.96 6.33
CA GLU A 30 -0.28 22.07 5.92
C GLU A 30 0.22 20.64 5.83
N GLY A 31 -0.19 19.82 6.79
CA GLY A 31 0.39 18.49 7.01
C GLY A 31 1.90 18.62 7.20
N PRO A 32 2.72 17.83 6.49
CA PRO A 32 4.17 17.88 6.60
C PRO A 32 4.84 19.00 5.77
N GLU A 33 4.07 19.82 5.05
CA GLU A 33 4.58 20.80 4.10
C GLU A 33 4.50 22.24 4.64
N LEU A 34 5.50 23.06 4.29
CA LEU A 34 5.46 24.52 4.45
C LEU A 34 4.89 25.12 3.16
N VAL A 35 3.70 25.69 3.25
CA VAL A 35 2.98 26.28 2.12
C VAL A 35 3.24 27.79 2.08
N ILE A 36 3.72 28.27 0.94
CA ILE A 36 3.94 29.69 0.65
C ILE A 36 2.84 30.15 -0.29
N TYR A 37 1.99 31.06 0.19
CA TYR A 37 0.96 31.70 -0.62
C TYR A 37 1.54 32.95 -1.31
N THR A 38 1.22 33.13 -2.59
CA THR A 38 1.70 34.25 -3.40
C THR A 38 0.62 34.81 -4.33
N ASP A 39 0.59 36.13 -4.45
CA ASP A 39 -0.26 36.84 -5.42
C ASP A 39 0.41 36.90 -6.82
N ASP A 40 1.68 36.50 -6.92
CA ASP A 40 2.51 36.55 -8.12
C ASP A 40 2.99 35.15 -8.59
N PRO A 41 2.11 34.14 -8.73
CA PRO A 41 2.53 32.76 -9.02
C PRO A 41 3.33 32.63 -10.32
N LYS A 42 3.01 33.45 -11.32
CA LYS A 42 3.71 33.48 -12.62
C LYS A 42 5.18 33.92 -12.47
N LYS A 43 5.44 34.97 -11.67
CA LYS A 43 6.80 35.45 -11.41
C LYS A 43 7.57 34.46 -10.52
N PHE A 44 6.88 33.80 -9.60
CA PHE A 44 7.46 32.76 -8.78
C PHE A 44 7.92 31.57 -9.65
N ALA A 45 7.09 31.15 -10.62
CA ALA A 45 7.41 30.07 -11.55
C ALA A 45 8.59 30.38 -12.50
N ASP A 46 8.80 31.66 -12.83
CA ASP A 46 9.98 32.11 -13.61
C ASP A 46 11.30 31.93 -12.82
N GLN A 47 11.26 31.82 -11.49
CA GLN A 47 12.44 31.61 -10.63
C GLN A 47 12.71 30.11 -10.40
N ALA A 48 13.27 29.44 -11.41
CA ALA A 48 13.43 27.98 -11.43
C ALA A 48 14.13 27.37 -10.19
N ASP A 49 15.09 28.07 -9.58
CA ASP A 49 15.88 27.55 -8.45
C ASP A 49 15.41 28.03 -7.06
N LEU A 50 14.47 28.99 -6.98
CA LEU A 50 14.10 29.63 -5.72
C LEU A 50 13.53 28.65 -4.70
N ILE A 51 12.63 27.76 -5.13
CA ILE A 51 12.04 26.71 -4.26
C ILE A 51 13.13 25.81 -3.69
N LYS A 52 14.09 25.41 -4.53
CA LYS A 52 15.18 24.51 -4.14
C LYS A 52 16.10 25.18 -3.11
N ILE A 53 16.40 26.46 -3.28
CA ILE A 53 17.19 27.25 -2.32
C ILE A 53 16.45 27.37 -0.98
N LEU A 54 15.17 27.78 -1.02
CA LEU A 54 14.36 27.92 0.19
C LEU A 54 14.22 26.58 0.94
N ALA A 55 13.94 25.49 0.24
CA ALA A 55 13.76 24.17 0.85
C ALA A 55 15.04 23.67 1.53
N ARG A 56 16.20 23.86 0.87
CA ARG A 56 17.51 23.51 1.44
C ARG A 56 17.81 24.31 2.70
N ASP A 57 17.61 25.61 2.65
CA ASP A 57 18.05 26.51 3.71
C ASP A 57 17.10 26.47 4.92
N LEU A 58 15.80 26.25 4.70
CA LEU A 58 14.82 26.05 5.77
C LEU A 58 14.76 24.60 6.27
N ARG A 59 15.36 23.65 5.54
CA ARG A 59 15.28 22.20 5.79
C ARG A 59 13.83 21.71 5.92
N LYS A 60 12.95 22.28 5.10
CA LYS A 60 11.53 21.98 5.04
C LYS A 60 11.12 21.71 3.61
N ARG A 61 10.10 20.87 3.44
CA ARG A 61 9.45 20.67 2.15
C ARG A 61 8.55 21.87 1.88
N ILE A 62 8.77 22.54 0.75
CA ILE A 62 8.09 23.79 0.41
C ILE A 62 7.18 23.57 -0.79
N VAL A 63 5.94 24.03 -0.66
CA VAL A 63 4.97 24.10 -1.75
C VAL A 63 4.54 25.55 -1.91
N VAL A 64 4.38 25.99 -3.16
CA VAL A 64 3.95 27.36 -3.48
C VAL A 64 2.54 27.28 -4.03
N ARG A 65 1.64 28.10 -3.49
CA ARG A 65 0.25 28.18 -3.90
C ARG A 65 -0.14 29.58 -4.34
N PRO A 66 -0.89 29.71 -5.44
CA PRO A 66 -1.43 30.99 -5.88
C PRO A 66 -2.60 31.43 -4.99
N ASN A 67 -2.68 32.72 -4.71
CA ASN A 67 -3.87 33.36 -4.12
C ASN A 67 -4.87 33.83 -5.19
N ILE A 68 -4.35 34.25 -6.34
CA ILE A 68 -5.14 34.76 -7.46
C ILE A 68 -5.14 33.67 -8.52
N LEU A 69 -6.32 33.12 -8.75
CA LEU A 69 -6.56 32.04 -9.69
C LEU A 69 -7.30 32.57 -10.92
N GLU A 70 -6.89 32.12 -12.09
CA GLU A 70 -7.64 32.35 -13.31
C GLU A 70 -8.93 31.53 -13.30
N ASP A 71 -9.96 32.01 -13.98
CA ASP A 71 -11.22 31.29 -14.13
C ASP A 71 -10.98 29.87 -14.70
N PRO A 72 -11.52 28.81 -14.06
CA PRO A 72 -11.31 27.44 -14.51
C PRO A 72 -11.70 27.17 -15.97
N GLU A 73 -12.79 27.76 -16.48
CA GLU A 73 -13.23 27.51 -17.85
C GLU A 73 -12.22 28.10 -18.85
N LYS A 74 -11.71 29.29 -18.56
CA LYS A 74 -10.65 29.91 -19.35
C LYS A 74 -9.33 29.14 -19.24
N ALA A 75 -8.97 28.72 -18.03
CA ALA A 75 -7.77 27.94 -17.79
C ALA A 75 -7.78 26.58 -18.55
N VAL A 76 -8.94 25.92 -18.69
CA VAL A 76 -9.08 24.71 -19.54
C VAL A 76 -8.69 24.99 -20.98
N GLN A 77 -9.15 26.12 -21.55
CA GLN A 77 -8.84 26.49 -22.94
C GLN A 77 -7.34 26.72 -23.11
N ASP A 78 -6.71 27.43 -22.17
CA ASP A 78 -5.28 27.72 -22.19
C ASP A 78 -4.44 26.45 -22.00
N ILE A 79 -4.84 25.52 -21.12
CA ILE A 79 -4.19 24.21 -20.98
C ILE A 79 -4.23 23.45 -22.30
N ARG A 80 -5.40 23.40 -22.96
CA ARG A 80 -5.56 22.71 -24.25
C ARG A 80 -4.81 23.40 -25.39
N ALA A 81 -4.54 24.70 -25.29
CA ALA A 81 -3.73 25.44 -26.27
C ALA A 81 -2.23 25.19 -26.09
N VAL A 82 -1.75 25.07 -24.84
CA VAL A 82 -0.33 24.83 -24.51
C VAL A 82 0.05 23.36 -24.71
N VAL A 83 -0.84 22.43 -24.35
CA VAL A 83 -0.57 21.00 -24.41
C VAL A 83 -0.94 20.45 -25.79
N ALA A 84 0.00 19.76 -26.43
CA ALA A 84 -0.24 19.14 -27.73
C ALA A 84 -1.39 18.11 -27.67
N GLU A 85 -2.26 18.09 -28.68
CA GLU A 85 -3.44 17.20 -28.74
C GLU A 85 -3.09 15.72 -28.57
N ASN A 86 -1.91 15.31 -29.04
CA ASN A 86 -1.42 13.93 -28.92
C ASN A 86 -1.09 13.50 -27.48
N ALA A 87 -1.19 14.41 -26.50
CA ALA A 87 -1.12 14.08 -25.08
C ALA A 87 -2.33 13.26 -24.61
N GLY A 88 -3.49 13.41 -25.27
CA GLY A 88 -4.73 12.71 -24.94
C GLY A 88 -5.24 13.09 -23.55
N ILE A 89 -5.53 14.38 -23.31
CA ILE A 89 -6.13 14.82 -22.04
C ILE A 89 -7.56 14.29 -21.95
N THR A 90 -7.86 13.53 -20.89
CA THR A 90 -9.19 12.94 -20.66
C THR A 90 -10.02 13.66 -19.61
N ASP A 91 -9.37 14.23 -18.59
CA ASP A 91 -10.05 14.99 -17.53
C ASP A 91 -9.15 16.15 -17.04
N ILE A 92 -9.78 17.24 -16.61
CA ILE A 92 -9.11 18.38 -15.97
C ILE A 92 -9.95 18.79 -14.78
N TYR A 93 -9.34 18.80 -13.59
CA TYR A 93 -10.01 19.17 -12.35
C TYR A 93 -9.26 20.29 -11.64
N PHE A 94 -10.00 21.33 -11.24
CA PHE A 94 -9.47 22.48 -10.53
C PHE A 94 -9.81 22.38 -9.04
N ASP A 95 -8.79 22.52 -8.20
CA ASP A 95 -8.91 22.63 -6.75
C ASP A 95 -8.62 24.08 -6.34
N ALA A 96 -9.68 24.89 -6.22
CA ALA A 96 -9.56 26.31 -5.92
C ALA A 96 -8.91 26.57 -4.54
N ASP A 97 -8.99 25.62 -3.61
CA ASP A 97 -8.52 25.82 -2.23
C ASP A 97 -7.01 25.63 -2.12
N THR A 98 -6.44 24.79 -2.97
CA THR A 98 -4.99 24.58 -3.11
C THR A 98 -4.38 25.33 -4.30
N GLY A 99 -5.22 25.85 -5.19
CA GLY A 99 -4.79 26.49 -6.44
C GLY A 99 -4.11 25.52 -7.40
N GLU A 100 -4.47 24.24 -7.33
CA GLU A 100 -3.91 23.19 -8.16
C GLU A 100 -4.87 22.77 -9.28
N VAL A 101 -4.32 22.38 -10.42
CA VAL A 101 -5.09 21.77 -11.50
C VAL A 101 -4.58 20.36 -11.77
N LEU A 102 -5.43 19.36 -11.56
CA LEU A 102 -5.16 17.96 -11.88
C LEU A 102 -5.49 17.73 -13.37
N ILE A 103 -4.49 17.36 -14.16
CA ILE A 103 -4.62 17.07 -15.60
C ILE A 103 -4.43 15.57 -15.78
N GLU A 104 -5.49 14.87 -16.18
CA GLU A 104 -5.44 13.45 -16.53
C GLU A 104 -5.18 13.30 -18.02
N ALA A 105 -4.10 12.62 -18.40
CA ALA A 105 -3.73 12.43 -19.80
C ALA A 105 -3.20 11.02 -20.08
N GLU A 106 -3.46 10.51 -21.29
CA GLU A 106 -2.93 9.21 -21.74
C GLU A 106 -1.40 9.21 -21.79
N LYS A 107 -0.79 10.35 -22.18
CA LYS A 107 0.66 10.54 -22.24
C LYS A 107 1.11 11.72 -21.36
N PRO A 108 1.22 11.53 -20.04
CA PRO A 108 1.63 12.57 -19.10
C PRO A 108 2.95 13.26 -19.46
N GLY A 109 3.91 12.52 -20.03
CA GLY A 109 5.21 13.07 -20.41
C GLY A 109 5.12 14.21 -21.44
N VAL A 110 4.06 14.23 -22.27
CA VAL A 110 3.80 15.32 -23.24
C VAL A 110 3.30 16.56 -22.50
N VAL A 111 2.39 16.38 -21.53
CA VAL A 111 1.88 17.47 -20.67
C VAL A 111 3.00 18.04 -19.79
N ILE A 112 3.91 17.18 -19.33
CA ILE A 112 5.02 17.59 -18.46
C ILE A 112 6.07 18.40 -19.25
N GLY A 113 6.38 17.94 -20.46
CA GLY A 113 7.45 18.49 -21.30
C GLY A 113 8.86 18.15 -20.79
N LYS A 114 9.87 18.36 -21.64
CA LYS A 114 11.28 18.13 -21.24
C LYS A 114 11.64 19.01 -20.05
N ASN A 115 12.17 18.43 -18.98
CA ASN A 115 12.55 19.12 -17.74
C ASN A 115 11.41 19.98 -17.13
N GLY A 116 10.15 19.58 -17.33
CA GLY A 116 8.99 20.30 -16.81
C GLY A 116 8.69 21.63 -17.53
N ALA A 117 9.24 21.84 -18.74
CA ALA A 117 9.06 23.09 -19.47
C ALA A 117 7.58 23.40 -19.73
N THR A 118 6.81 22.42 -20.20
CA THR A 118 5.38 22.59 -20.49
C THR A 118 4.58 22.81 -19.21
N LEU A 119 4.92 22.17 -18.08
CA LEU A 119 4.26 22.51 -16.79
C LEU A 119 4.50 23.94 -16.38
N ARG A 120 5.74 24.43 -16.48
CA ARG A 120 6.07 25.82 -16.15
C ARG A 120 5.32 26.78 -17.08
N GLU A 121 5.20 26.43 -18.35
CA GLU A 121 4.43 27.19 -19.33
C GLU A 121 2.95 27.22 -18.95
N ILE A 122 2.33 26.08 -18.64
CA ILE A 122 0.95 26.00 -18.12
C ILE A 122 0.81 26.92 -16.90
N THR A 123 1.64 26.78 -15.87
CA THR A 123 1.60 27.65 -14.67
C THR A 123 1.74 29.12 -15.00
N LYS A 124 2.60 29.47 -15.97
CA LYS A 124 2.80 30.85 -16.41
C LYS A 124 1.57 31.42 -17.11
N HIS A 125 0.86 30.61 -17.87
CA HIS A 125 -0.36 31.02 -18.55
C HIS A 125 -1.52 31.16 -17.57
N ILE A 126 -1.79 30.12 -16.77
CA ILE A 126 -3.05 30.04 -16.00
C ILE A 126 -2.91 30.41 -14.52
N GLY A 127 -1.69 30.50 -13.98
CA GLY A 127 -1.43 30.78 -12.56
C GLY A 127 -1.68 29.60 -11.60
N TRP A 128 -2.46 28.60 -12.02
CA TRP A 128 -2.66 27.33 -11.30
C TRP A 128 -1.39 26.46 -11.30
N THR A 129 -1.23 25.65 -10.24
CA THR A 129 -0.15 24.66 -10.13
C THR A 129 -0.59 23.34 -10.77
N PRO A 130 -0.05 22.94 -11.94
CA PRO A 130 -0.48 21.73 -12.63
C PRO A 130 0.11 20.48 -11.97
N LYS A 131 -0.76 19.51 -11.69
CA LYS A 131 -0.42 18.13 -11.33
C LYS A 131 -0.90 17.21 -12.43
N VAL A 132 0.04 16.52 -13.08
CA VAL A 132 -0.30 15.61 -14.18
C VAL A 132 -0.38 14.19 -13.67
N VAL A 133 -1.47 13.51 -13.99
CA VAL A 133 -1.65 12.08 -13.74
C VAL A 133 -1.99 11.36 -15.04
N ARG A 134 -1.74 10.07 -15.08
CA ARG A 134 -2.04 9.24 -16.23
C ARG A 134 -3.51 8.85 -16.24
N THR A 135 -4.13 8.86 -17.41
CA THR A 135 -5.42 8.19 -17.63
C THR A 135 -5.22 6.67 -17.52
N PRO A 136 -5.82 6.00 -16.52
CA PRO A 136 -5.66 4.56 -16.38
C PRO A 136 -6.37 3.84 -17.54
N PRO A 137 -5.79 2.76 -18.09
CA PRO A 137 -6.42 2.00 -19.16
C PRO A 137 -7.65 1.21 -18.68
N ILE A 138 -7.72 0.90 -17.38
CA ILE A 138 -8.90 0.33 -16.74
C ILE A 138 -9.35 1.35 -15.68
N GLU A 139 -10.55 1.89 -15.80
CA GLU A 139 -11.10 2.80 -14.79
C GLU A 139 -11.33 2.02 -13.48
N SER A 140 -10.79 2.54 -12.38
CA SER A 140 -11.06 2.03 -11.03
C SER A 140 -12.19 2.84 -10.41
N VAL A 141 -13.25 2.15 -9.99
CA VAL A 141 -14.38 2.76 -9.28
C VAL A 141 -13.91 3.32 -7.94
N THR A 142 -13.04 2.60 -7.24
CA THR A 142 -12.49 2.99 -5.94
C THR A 142 -11.69 4.28 -6.03
N VAL A 143 -10.74 4.37 -6.96
CA VAL A 143 -9.92 5.58 -7.16
C VAL A 143 -10.81 6.77 -7.46
N LYS A 144 -11.81 6.60 -8.34
CA LYS A 144 -12.76 7.65 -8.70
C LYS A 144 -13.57 8.13 -7.49
N GLN A 145 -14.12 7.19 -6.71
CA GLN A 145 -14.90 7.51 -5.51
C GLN A 145 -14.04 8.20 -4.44
N ILE A 146 -12.81 7.76 -4.22
CA ILE A 146 -11.87 8.40 -3.29
C ILE A 146 -11.58 9.83 -3.73
N ARG A 147 -11.28 10.04 -5.02
CA ARG A 147 -11.06 11.39 -5.57
C ARG A 147 -12.30 12.27 -5.38
N GLN A 148 -13.47 11.79 -5.77
CA GLN A 148 -14.74 12.53 -5.62
C GLN A 148 -15.03 12.86 -4.15
N TYR A 149 -14.80 11.93 -3.24
CA TYR A 149 -15.00 12.15 -1.82
C TYR A 149 -14.03 13.20 -1.27
N LEU A 150 -12.74 13.09 -1.56
CA LEU A 150 -11.74 14.10 -1.13
C LEU A 150 -12.07 15.50 -1.67
N ARG A 151 -12.56 15.60 -2.91
CA ARG A 151 -13.04 16.85 -3.50
C ARG A 151 -14.26 17.41 -2.74
N SER A 152 -15.17 16.54 -2.29
CA SER A 152 -16.37 16.96 -1.56
C SER A 152 -16.09 17.46 -0.14
N VAL A 153 -14.96 17.08 0.47
CA VAL A 153 -14.58 17.45 1.85
C VAL A 153 -13.33 18.35 1.89
N ASN A 154 -13.07 19.10 0.82
CA ASN A 154 -11.82 19.85 0.67
C ASN A 154 -11.58 20.86 1.81
N GLU A 155 -12.60 21.63 2.17
CA GLU A 155 -12.52 22.62 3.26
C GLU A 155 -12.18 21.98 4.61
N GLU A 156 -12.90 20.91 4.98
CA GLU A 156 -12.60 20.13 6.19
C GLU A 156 -11.16 19.58 6.16
N ARG A 157 -10.72 19.12 4.98
CA ARG A 157 -9.39 18.57 4.80
C ARG A 157 -8.30 19.64 4.90
N LYS A 158 -8.54 20.85 4.41
CA LYS A 158 -7.63 21.99 4.56
C LYS A 158 -7.44 22.37 6.02
N GLU A 159 -8.53 22.45 6.78
CA GLU A 159 -8.47 22.68 8.23
C GLU A 159 -7.73 21.55 8.95
N PHE A 160 -8.03 20.30 8.61
CA PHE A 160 -7.32 19.13 9.13
C PHE A 160 -5.81 19.22 8.86
N LEU A 161 -5.39 19.50 7.63
CA LEU A 161 -3.98 19.62 7.27
C LEU A 161 -3.30 20.76 8.05
N ARG A 162 -3.95 21.91 8.21
CA ARG A 162 -3.43 23.02 9.03
C ARG A 162 -3.23 22.60 10.49
N ASN A 163 -4.21 21.92 11.07
CA ASN A 163 -4.12 21.41 12.44
C ASN A 163 -2.95 20.42 12.59
N ILE A 164 -2.80 19.49 11.64
CA ILE A 164 -1.68 18.54 11.63
C ILE A 164 -0.34 19.26 11.46
N GLY A 165 -0.22 20.23 10.57
CA GLY A 165 1.01 20.99 10.37
C GLY A 165 1.46 21.73 11.63
N ARG A 166 0.51 22.31 12.37
CA ARG A 166 0.77 22.92 13.67
C ARG A 166 1.23 21.89 14.72
N ARG A 167 0.65 20.68 14.74
CA ARG A 167 1.06 19.58 15.65
C ARG A 167 2.48 19.09 15.32
N ILE A 168 2.81 18.88 14.04
CA ILE A 168 4.14 18.39 13.60
C ILE A 168 5.24 19.41 13.90
N HIS A 169 4.95 20.71 13.76
CA HIS A 169 5.96 21.77 13.90
C HIS A 169 5.88 22.53 15.22
N ARG A 170 5.28 21.93 16.26
CA ARG A 170 5.44 22.42 17.64
C ARG A 170 6.90 22.28 18.10
N ASP A 171 7.25 23.01 19.15
CA ASP A 171 8.57 22.86 19.78
C ASP A 171 8.62 21.59 20.62
N VAL A 172 9.80 20.97 20.68
CA VAL A 172 10.11 19.87 21.59
C VAL A 172 10.32 20.44 23.00
N ILE A 173 9.66 19.86 24.00
CA ILE A 173 9.61 20.38 25.38
C ILE A 173 10.41 19.49 26.34
N ALA A 174 10.41 18.18 26.10
CA ALA A 174 11.08 17.17 26.88
C ALA A 174 12.60 17.33 26.80
N ARG A 175 13.24 17.18 27.96
CA ARG A 175 14.70 17.19 28.09
C ARG A 175 15.31 15.80 27.99
N ASP A 176 14.54 14.79 28.36
CA ASP A 176 14.95 13.40 28.26
C ASP A 176 15.00 12.97 26.79
N GLN A 177 15.80 11.96 26.50
CA GLN A 177 15.87 11.31 25.20
C GLN A 177 15.82 9.81 25.40
N TRP A 178 14.80 9.18 24.85
CA TRP A 178 14.66 7.73 24.79
C TRP A 178 13.78 7.37 23.59
N VAL A 179 13.96 6.15 23.09
CA VAL A 179 13.07 5.57 22.07
C VAL A 179 12.69 4.18 22.53
N ARG A 180 11.41 3.84 22.46
CA ARG A 180 10.92 2.48 22.73
C ARG A 180 9.91 2.02 21.69
N VAL A 181 9.80 0.71 21.53
CA VAL A 181 8.77 0.07 20.70
C VAL A 181 7.96 -0.87 21.57
N THR A 182 6.65 -0.70 21.56
CA THR A 182 5.69 -1.58 22.22
C THR A 182 4.99 -2.46 21.19
N MET A 183 4.95 -3.76 21.46
CA MET A 183 4.39 -4.78 20.57
C MET A 183 2.89 -4.94 20.85
N LEU A 184 2.01 -4.38 20.03
CA LEU A 184 0.56 -4.40 20.27
C LEU A 184 -0.18 -5.52 19.53
N GLY A 185 0.52 -6.29 18.70
CA GLY A 185 0.01 -7.44 17.98
C GLY A 185 1.06 -7.98 17.02
N CYS A 186 0.81 -9.17 16.45
CA CYS A 186 1.65 -9.77 15.41
C CYS A 186 3.06 -10.22 15.86
N CYS A 187 3.25 -10.44 17.15
CA CYS A 187 4.46 -11.08 17.67
C CYS A 187 4.19 -12.56 17.98
N ARG A 188 4.96 -13.47 17.35
CA ARG A 188 4.78 -14.93 17.39
C ARG A 188 3.45 -15.43 16.81
N GLU A 189 2.89 -14.65 15.90
CA GLU A 189 1.70 -14.98 15.13
C GLU A 189 1.71 -14.23 13.79
N VAL A 190 0.83 -14.64 12.88
CA VAL A 190 0.52 -13.89 11.65
C VAL A 190 -0.77 -13.09 11.84
N GLY A 191 -0.68 -11.80 11.49
CA GLY A 191 -1.76 -10.83 11.46
C GLY A 191 -2.00 -10.04 12.75
N ARG A 192 -3.04 -9.20 12.72
CA ARG A 192 -3.28 -8.10 13.68
C ARG A 192 -2.04 -7.24 13.96
N ALA A 193 -1.30 -6.90 12.91
CA ALA A 193 -0.09 -6.07 13.01
C ALA A 193 -0.40 -4.71 13.64
N ALA A 194 0.34 -4.38 14.69
CA ALA A 194 0.29 -3.09 15.37
C ALA A 194 1.53 -2.92 16.26
N PHE A 195 2.29 -1.86 16.03
CA PHE A 195 3.50 -1.54 16.79
C PHE A 195 3.51 -0.07 17.17
N LEU A 196 3.79 0.26 18.43
CA LEU A 196 3.81 1.64 18.90
C LEU A 196 5.25 2.11 19.11
N ILE A 197 5.71 3.04 18.28
CA ILE A 197 6.94 3.79 18.51
C ILE A 197 6.62 4.93 19.47
N SER A 198 7.41 5.07 20.52
CA SER A 198 7.26 6.13 21.52
C SER A 198 8.59 6.83 21.78
N THR A 199 8.54 8.15 21.94
CA THR A 199 9.61 9.02 22.45
C THR A 199 9.09 9.85 23.63
N PRO A 200 9.87 10.67 24.33
CA PRO A 200 9.32 11.61 25.29
C PRO A 200 8.23 12.54 24.71
N GLU A 201 8.31 12.84 23.41
CA GLU A 201 7.44 13.78 22.71
C GLU A 201 6.29 13.13 21.96
N SER A 202 6.54 11.97 21.36
CA SER A 202 5.72 11.49 20.28
C SER A 202 5.32 10.02 20.36
N ARG A 203 4.18 9.71 19.74
CA ARG A 203 3.56 8.39 19.66
C ARG A 203 3.13 8.12 18.22
N VAL A 204 3.75 7.11 17.60
CA VAL A 204 3.45 6.72 16.22
C VAL A 204 3.07 5.24 16.19
N LEU A 205 1.87 4.95 15.70
CA LEU A 205 1.40 3.59 15.48
C LEU A 205 1.79 3.12 14.07
N VAL A 206 2.45 1.97 13.97
CA VAL A 206 2.78 1.31 12.71
C VAL A 206 1.86 0.11 12.53
N ASP A 207 1.06 0.14 11.47
CA ASP A 207 -0.01 -0.80 11.15
C ASP A 207 -1.11 -0.92 12.23
N CYS A 208 -2.29 -1.34 11.81
CA CYS A 208 -3.41 -1.69 12.68
C CYS A 208 -4.37 -2.61 11.92
N GLY A 209 -4.11 -3.92 11.96
CA GLY A 209 -4.88 -4.90 11.20
C GLY A 209 -5.70 -5.88 12.02
N GLU A 210 -6.37 -6.79 11.31
CA GLU A 210 -7.15 -7.89 11.87
C GLU A 210 -6.35 -9.20 11.90
N LYS A 211 -6.69 -10.14 12.79
CA LYS A 211 -6.15 -11.50 12.76
C LYS A 211 -6.94 -12.40 11.80
N PRO A 212 -6.34 -12.93 10.72
CA PRO A 212 -7.01 -13.85 9.82
C PRO A 212 -7.59 -15.07 10.56
N GLY A 213 -8.85 -15.41 10.28
CA GLY A 213 -9.52 -16.56 10.90
C GLY A 213 -9.97 -16.36 12.37
N ASN A 214 -9.63 -15.23 13.01
CA ASN A 214 -10.09 -14.90 14.36
C ASN A 214 -10.37 -13.39 14.51
N SER A 215 -11.50 -12.96 13.96
CA SER A 215 -11.95 -11.56 13.98
C SER A 215 -12.26 -11.02 15.38
N ALA A 216 -12.36 -11.87 16.40
CA ALA A 216 -12.50 -11.44 17.79
C ALA A 216 -11.18 -10.95 18.40
N SER A 217 -10.04 -11.31 17.80
CA SER A 217 -8.72 -10.92 18.28
C SER A 217 -8.26 -9.64 17.58
N THR A 218 -8.42 -8.50 18.25
CA THR A 218 -7.83 -7.23 17.82
C THR A 218 -6.39 -7.09 18.33
N PRO A 219 -5.63 -6.12 17.81
CA PRO A 219 -4.49 -5.59 18.53
C PRO A 219 -4.90 -5.08 19.92
N TYR A 220 -3.94 -5.02 20.84
CA TYR A 220 -4.14 -4.60 22.21
C TYR A 220 -4.28 -3.06 22.34
N LEU A 221 -5.31 -2.49 21.73
CA LEU A 221 -5.54 -1.03 21.65
C LEU A 221 -6.07 -0.39 22.96
N TYR A 222 -6.35 -1.21 23.97
CA TYR A 222 -6.91 -0.80 25.26
C TYR A 222 -5.85 -0.64 26.35
N VAL A 223 -4.57 -0.75 26.01
CA VAL A 223 -3.47 -0.65 26.98
C VAL A 223 -3.09 0.81 27.27
N PRO A 224 -2.55 1.10 28.47
CA PRO A 224 -2.21 2.47 28.86
C PRO A 224 -1.21 3.17 27.93
N GLU A 225 -0.35 2.42 27.24
CA GLU A 225 0.69 2.95 26.36
C GLU A 225 0.12 3.70 25.15
N ILE A 226 -1.07 3.32 24.67
CA ILE A 226 -1.73 3.89 23.50
C ILE A 226 -3.03 4.64 23.84
N HIS A 227 -3.64 4.39 25.00
CA HIS A 227 -4.87 5.06 25.41
C HIS A 227 -4.61 6.31 26.28
N PRO A 228 -5.30 7.46 26.06
CA PRO A 228 -6.30 7.72 25.03
C PRO A 228 -5.71 7.83 23.62
N LEU A 229 -6.46 7.43 22.59
CA LEU A 229 -5.97 7.43 21.20
C LEU A 229 -5.65 8.84 20.66
N THR A 230 -6.16 9.88 21.31
CA THR A 230 -5.86 11.28 21.00
C THR A 230 -4.40 11.66 21.22
N GLN A 231 -3.62 10.84 21.94
CA GLN A 231 -2.18 11.05 22.12
C GLN A 231 -1.34 10.58 20.93
N LEU A 232 -1.93 9.83 19.97
CA LEU A 232 -1.22 9.39 18.78
C LEU A 232 -0.99 10.58 17.84
N ASP A 233 0.27 10.84 17.51
CA ASP A 233 0.62 11.88 16.53
C ASP A 233 0.37 11.40 15.10
N ALA A 234 0.54 10.10 14.84
CA ALA A 234 0.43 9.53 13.50
C ALA A 234 0.14 8.03 13.52
N VAL A 235 -0.52 7.56 12.46
CA VAL A 235 -0.58 6.15 12.07
C VAL A 235 0.16 5.98 10.76
N VAL A 236 0.95 4.92 10.61
CA VAL A 236 1.73 4.63 9.40
C VAL A 236 1.37 3.24 8.91
N LEU A 237 0.95 3.13 7.65
CA LEU A 237 0.62 1.85 7.01
C LEU A 237 1.73 1.41 6.07
N THR A 238 2.22 0.20 6.28
CA THR A 238 3.22 -0.43 5.43
C THR A 238 2.61 -0.87 4.10
N HIS A 239 1.43 -1.49 4.13
CA HIS A 239 0.73 -1.94 2.93
C HIS A 239 -0.76 -2.22 3.19
N ALA A 240 -1.46 -2.68 2.15
CA ALA A 240 -2.92 -2.71 2.12
C ALA A 240 -3.58 -4.01 2.57
N HIS A 241 -2.85 -5.06 2.95
CA HIS A 241 -3.51 -6.28 3.42
C HIS A 241 -4.26 -6.02 4.74
N LEU A 242 -5.35 -6.76 4.94
CA LEU A 242 -6.30 -6.53 6.03
C LEU A 242 -5.66 -6.76 7.40
N ASP A 243 -4.70 -7.65 7.48
CA ASP A 243 -3.94 -7.95 8.67
C ASP A 243 -2.91 -6.88 9.07
N HIS A 244 -2.78 -5.84 8.23
CA HIS A 244 -2.05 -4.60 8.51
C HIS A 244 -2.93 -3.35 8.57
N CYS A 245 -4.07 -3.30 7.88
CA CYS A 245 -4.85 -2.06 7.76
C CYS A 245 -6.34 -2.15 8.15
N ALA A 246 -6.89 -3.35 8.37
CA ALA A 246 -8.33 -3.51 8.54
C ALA A 246 -8.90 -2.75 9.74
N LEU A 247 -8.13 -2.51 10.80
CA LEU A 247 -8.63 -1.87 12.02
C LEU A 247 -8.21 -0.40 12.15
N VAL A 248 -7.58 0.19 11.14
CA VAL A 248 -7.31 1.64 11.11
C VAL A 248 -8.61 2.47 11.23
N PRO A 249 -9.71 2.14 10.52
CA PRO A 249 -10.97 2.88 10.69
C PRO A 249 -11.53 2.78 12.13
N LEU A 250 -11.25 1.68 12.83
CA LEU A 250 -11.67 1.50 14.23
C LEU A 250 -11.08 2.58 15.15
N LEU A 251 -9.88 3.08 14.86
CA LEU A 251 -9.23 4.13 15.66
C LEU A 251 -10.08 5.41 15.70
N TYR A 252 -10.65 5.81 14.55
CA TYR A 252 -11.51 7.01 14.47
C TYR A 252 -12.80 6.85 15.27
N LYS A 253 -13.38 5.63 15.28
CA LYS A 253 -14.54 5.32 16.13
C LYS A 253 -14.25 5.51 17.61
N TYR A 254 -13.01 5.29 18.03
CA TYR A 254 -12.56 5.44 19.42
C TYR A 254 -11.82 6.76 19.69
N GLY A 255 -12.00 7.76 18.83
CA GLY A 255 -11.60 9.15 19.10
C GLY A 255 -10.23 9.56 18.57
N TYR A 256 -9.57 8.74 17.74
CA TYR A 256 -8.43 9.21 16.96
C TYR A 256 -8.86 10.26 15.93
N ASP A 257 -8.11 11.34 15.80
CA ASP A 257 -8.36 12.44 14.84
C ASP A 257 -7.13 12.81 14.00
N GLY A 258 -6.04 12.05 14.13
CA GLY A 258 -4.76 12.34 13.50
C GLY A 258 -4.62 11.83 12.05
N PRO A 259 -3.42 11.95 11.46
CA PRO A 259 -3.12 11.55 10.10
C PRO A 259 -2.72 10.07 9.94
N VAL A 260 -3.12 9.47 8.83
CA VAL A 260 -2.62 8.16 8.40
C VAL A 260 -1.69 8.32 7.20
N TYR A 261 -0.42 7.97 7.37
CA TYR A 261 0.59 8.00 6.30
C TYR A 261 0.67 6.64 5.60
N SER A 262 0.65 6.66 4.27
CA SER A 262 0.80 5.46 3.42
C SER A 262 1.26 5.85 2.02
N THR A 263 1.56 4.89 1.16
CA THR A 263 1.74 5.20 -0.27
C THR A 263 0.37 5.44 -0.95
N PRO A 264 0.30 6.19 -2.07
CA PRO A 264 -0.94 6.37 -2.81
C PRO A 264 -1.67 5.06 -3.18
N PRO A 265 -0.99 4.01 -3.70
CA PRO A 265 -1.66 2.74 -3.97
C PRO A 265 -2.16 2.06 -2.70
N THR A 266 -1.40 2.12 -1.59
CA THR A 266 -1.82 1.54 -0.32
C THR A 266 -3.11 2.18 0.18
N ARG A 267 -3.26 3.51 0.09
CA ARG A 267 -4.52 4.19 0.47
C ARG A 267 -5.73 3.60 -0.27
N ASP A 268 -5.63 3.51 -1.60
CA ASP A 268 -6.77 3.11 -2.43
C ASP A 268 -7.10 1.62 -2.25
N LEU A 269 -6.07 0.77 -2.19
CA LEU A 269 -6.24 -0.65 -1.92
C LEU A 269 -6.79 -0.91 -0.51
N SER A 270 -6.29 -0.19 0.50
CA SER A 270 -6.81 -0.31 1.87
C SER A 270 -8.27 0.09 1.96
N ALA A 271 -8.66 1.23 1.37
CA ALA A 271 -10.06 1.66 1.36
C ALA A 271 -10.96 0.63 0.65
N MET A 272 -10.53 0.12 -0.51
CA MET A 272 -11.24 -0.94 -1.25
C MET A 272 -11.44 -2.19 -0.38
N LEU A 273 -10.36 -2.68 0.25
CA LEU A 273 -10.39 -3.90 1.06
C LEU A 273 -11.16 -3.72 2.37
N GLN A 274 -11.09 -2.54 2.99
CA GLN A 274 -11.85 -2.24 4.21
C GLN A 274 -13.36 -2.21 3.93
N LEU A 275 -13.80 -1.67 2.79
CA LEU A 275 -15.22 -1.71 2.40
C LEU A 275 -15.68 -3.15 2.10
N ASP A 276 -14.91 -3.91 1.32
CA ASP A 276 -15.18 -5.33 1.05
C ASP A 276 -15.23 -6.16 2.35
N TYR A 277 -14.32 -5.88 3.28
CA TYR A 277 -14.29 -6.50 4.61
C TYR A 277 -15.60 -6.27 5.38
N LEU A 278 -16.13 -5.04 5.40
CA LEU A 278 -17.41 -4.75 6.04
C LEU A 278 -18.58 -5.51 5.39
N ASP A 279 -18.60 -5.60 4.07
CA ASP A 279 -19.62 -6.32 3.31
C ASP A 279 -19.58 -7.83 3.59
N VAL A 280 -18.37 -8.42 3.64
CA VAL A 280 -18.17 -9.84 3.97
C VAL A 280 -18.58 -10.13 5.42
N VAL A 281 -18.11 -9.33 6.38
CA VAL A 281 -18.46 -9.49 7.81
C VAL A 281 -19.97 -9.39 8.02
N SER A 282 -20.65 -8.46 7.31
CA SER A 282 -22.11 -8.32 7.37
C SER A 282 -22.85 -9.53 6.81
N LYS A 283 -22.36 -10.15 5.72
CA LYS A 283 -22.97 -11.35 5.11
C LYS A 283 -22.78 -12.61 5.95
N GLU A 284 -21.75 -12.64 6.80
CA GLU A 284 -21.45 -13.75 7.70
C GLU A 284 -22.13 -13.63 9.08
N ASP A 285 -23.06 -12.69 9.26
CA ASP A 285 -23.76 -12.40 10.53
C ASP A 285 -22.79 -12.15 11.71
N ARG A 286 -21.59 -11.61 11.42
CA ARG A 286 -20.59 -11.27 12.44
C ARG A 286 -20.77 -9.82 12.89
N LYS A 287 -20.26 -9.51 14.09
CA LYS A 287 -20.27 -8.14 14.62
C LYS A 287 -19.35 -7.24 13.80
N ILE A 288 -19.95 -6.28 13.11
CA ILE A 288 -19.23 -5.28 12.31
C ILE A 288 -18.42 -4.35 13.25
N PRO A 289 -17.09 -4.22 13.06
CA PRO A 289 -16.25 -3.44 13.98
C PRO A 289 -16.45 -1.92 13.87
N TYR A 290 -16.67 -1.41 12.66
CA TYR A 290 -16.88 0.01 12.34
C TYR A 290 -17.79 0.15 11.11
N SER A 291 -18.25 1.35 10.77
CA SER A 291 -19.11 1.58 9.60
C SER A 291 -18.30 2.13 8.42
N SER A 292 -18.96 2.23 7.26
CA SER A 292 -18.36 2.88 6.07
C SER A 292 -18.02 4.37 6.32
N ASN A 293 -18.62 5.02 7.32
CA ASN A 293 -18.25 6.39 7.69
C ASN A 293 -16.84 6.48 8.30
N GLU A 294 -16.42 5.48 9.08
CA GLU A 294 -15.04 5.44 9.58
C GLU A 294 -14.02 5.22 8.46
N VAL A 295 -14.38 4.47 7.40
CA VAL A 295 -13.53 4.34 6.20
C VAL A 295 -13.42 5.68 5.47
N LYS A 296 -14.52 6.45 5.39
CA LYS A 296 -14.49 7.83 4.88
C LYS A 296 -13.58 8.73 5.73
N ASN A 297 -13.64 8.64 7.06
CA ASN A 297 -12.72 9.38 7.93
C ASN A 297 -11.26 8.99 7.69
N TYR A 298 -10.97 7.69 7.54
CA TYR A 298 -9.65 7.22 7.12
C TYR A 298 -9.18 7.88 5.81
N ILE A 299 -10.02 7.90 4.78
CA ILE A 299 -9.69 8.56 3.51
C ILE A 299 -9.43 10.06 3.72
N LYS A 300 -10.32 10.75 4.45
CA LYS A 300 -10.22 12.19 4.74
C LYS A 300 -8.96 12.55 5.53
N HIS A 301 -8.46 11.65 6.37
CA HIS A 301 -7.27 11.86 7.21
C HIS A 301 -5.99 11.22 6.62
N SER A 302 -6.10 10.56 5.47
CA SER A 302 -4.94 9.96 4.79
C SER A 302 -4.01 11.02 4.20
N ILE A 303 -2.70 10.85 4.37
CA ILE A 303 -1.65 11.67 3.74
C ILE A 303 -0.72 10.72 2.97
N THR A 304 -0.75 10.79 1.65
CA THR A 304 -0.02 9.85 0.80
C THR A 304 1.39 10.33 0.50
N LEU A 305 2.39 9.45 0.65
CA LEU A 305 3.80 9.73 0.43
C LEU A 305 4.39 8.81 -0.63
N ASN A 306 5.21 9.37 -1.53
CA ASN A 306 5.96 8.59 -2.51
C ASN A 306 7.20 7.95 -1.86
N TYR A 307 7.72 6.90 -2.48
CA TYR A 307 8.98 6.30 -2.03
C TYR A 307 10.13 7.33 -2.04
N GLY A 308 10.98 7.28 -1.02
CA GLY A 308 12.13 8.18 -0.85
C GLY A 308 11.79 9.60 -0.38
N SER A 309 10.51 9.91 -0.15
CA SER A 309 10.10 11.22 0.37
C SER A 309 10.34 11.30 1.88
N VAL A 310 11.40 11.99 2.30
CA VAL A 310 11.65 12.30 3.72
C VAL A 310 10.60 13.31 4.20
N THR A 311 9.84 12.94 5.23
CA THR A 311 8.64 13.68 5.65
C THR A 311 8.61 13.84 7.17
N ASP A 312 8.50 15.06 7.69
CA ASP A 312 8.27 15.30 9.13
C ASP A 312 6.86 14.79 9.49
N ILE A 313 6.72 13.83 10.41
CA ILE A 313 5.41 13.31 10.84
C ILE A 313 5.09 13.63 12.30
N ALA A 314 6.10 14.05 13.05
CA ALA A 314 6.02 14.56 14.41
C ALA A 314 7.20 15.53 14.66
N PRO A 315 7.27 16.25 15.80
CA PRO A 315 8.34 17.20 16.07
C PRO A 315 9.76 16.60 16.04
N ASP A 316 9.88 15.33 16.42
CA ASP A 316 11.13 14.59 16.54
C ASP A 316 11.17 13.32 15.67
N ILE A 317 10.21 13.11 14.77
CA ILE A 317 10.16 11.90 13.91
C ILE A 317 9.97 12.29 12.44
N LYS A 318 10.89 11.81 11.60
CA LYS A 318 10.75 11.82 10.14
C LYS A 318 10.46 10.41 9.63
N LEU A 319 9.61 10.30 8.61
CA LEU A 319 9.27 9.06 7.92
C LEU A 319 9.78 9.10 6.48
N THR A 320 10.34 7.98 6.03
CA THR A 320 10.64 7.70 4.63
C THR A 320 10.10 6.31 4.28
N PHE A 321 9.30 6.20 3.22
CA PHE A 321 8.91 4.91 2.67
C PHE A 321 9.90 4.42 1.62
N HIS A 322 10.24 3.14 1.68
CA HIS A 322 11.04 2.45 0.66
C HIS A 322 10.27 1.26 0.09
N ASN A 323 10.54 0.86 -1.16
CA ASN A 323 9.86 -0.29 -1.76
C ASN A 323 10.10 -1.57 -0.94
N ALA A 324 9.03 -2.28 -0.58
CA ALA A 324 9.08 -3.60 0.06
C ALA A 324 8.96 -4.78 -0.91
N GLY A 325 8.53 -4.55 -2.16
CA GLY A 325 8.43 -5.61 -3.18
C GLY A 325 7.35 -6.66 -2.94
N HIS A 326 6.45 -6.45 -1.98
CA HIS A 326 5.45 -7.43 -1.54
C HIS A 326 4.15 -7.37 -2.36
N ILE A 327 3.47 -6.21 -2.32
CA ILE A 327 2.30 -5.84 -3.14
C ILE A 327 2.43 -4.40 -3.66
N LEU A 328 1.50 -3.97 -4.51
CA LEU A 328 1.49 -2.62 -5.06
C LEU A 328 1.44 -1.58 -3.94
N GLY A 329 2.44 -0.69 -3.92
CA GLY A 329 2.57 0.35 -2.90
C GLY A 329 3.15 -0.12 -1.56
N SER A 330 3.44 -1.41 -1.39
CA SER A 330 4.03 -1.93 -0.13
C SER A 330 5.35 -1.23 0.22
N ALA A 331 5.50 -0.88 1.50
CA ALA A 331 6.57 -0.02 1.94
C ALA A 331 7.26 -0.51 3.21
N ILE A 332 8.59 -0.47 3.18
CA ILE A 332 9.41 -0.45 4.38
C ILE A 332 9.34 0.96 4.95
N ALA A 333 8.83 1.10 6.17
CA ALA A 333 8.71 2.37 6.87
C ALA A 333 9.99 2.65 7.67
N HIS A 334 10.80 3.62 7.22
CA HIS A 334 12.03 4.03 7.87
C HIS A 334 11.80 5.31 8.68
N PHE A 335 12.03 5.23 9.98
CA PHE A 335 11.85 6.31 10.93
C PHE A 335 13.20 6.87 11.36
N HIS A 336 13.36 8.18 11.21
CA HIS A 336 14.49 8.93 11.76
C HIS A 336 14.02 9.67 13.01
N VAL A 337 14.53 9.28 14.17
CA VAL A 337 14.11 9.85 15.46
C VAL A 337 15.18 10.82 15.97
N GLY A 338 14.74 12.01 16.40
CA GLY A 338 15.58 13.13 16.80
C GLY A 338 16.50 13.63 15.67
N ASP A 339 17.56 14.35 16.04
CA ASP A 339 18.64 14.74 15.13
C ASP A 339 19.61 13.57 14.86
N GLY A 340 19.05 12.41 14.48
CA GLY A 340 19.78 11.15 14.38
C GLY A 340 20.08 10.52 15.74
N LEU A 341 19.16 10.62 16.70
CA LEU A 341 19.27 9.92 17.97
C LEU A 341 19.23 8.39 17.73
N TYR A 342 18.22 7.94 16.98
CA TYR A 342 18.03 6.52 16.69
C TYR A 342 17.17 6.34 15.43
N ASN A 343 17.53 5.43 14.54
CA ASN A 343 16.72 5.11 13.37
C ASN A 343 16.25 3.66 13.41
N ILE A 344 14.97 3.48 13.11
CA ILE A 344 14.31 2.18 13.09
C ILE A 344 13.56 1.99 11.77
N ALA A 345 13.63 0.80 11.19
CA ALA A 345 12.83 0.44 10.03
C ALA A 345 11.88 -0.72 10.35
N PHE A 346 10.64 -0.61 9.88
CA PHE A 346 9.66 -1.69 9.88
C PHE A 346 9.50 -2.18 8.45
N THR A 347 9.78 -3.46 8.20
CA THR A 347 9.68 -3.98 6.82
C THR A 347 8.24 -4.07 6.33
N GLY A 348 7.28 -4.22 7.26
CA GLY A 348 6.00 -4.84 6.95
C GLY A 348 6.25 -6.23 6.34
N ASP A 349 5.38 -6.62 5.41
CA ASP A 349 5.65 -7.76 4.55
C ASP A 349 6.54 -7.33 3.38
N PHE A 350 7.55 -8.14 3.05
CA PHE A 350 8.52 -7.80 2.01
C PHE A 350 9.02 -9.01 1.22
N ASN A 351 9.37 -8.75 -0.05
CA ASN A 351 10.01 -9.72 -0.93
C ASN A 351 11.39 -9.24 -1.38
N PHE A 352 12.44 -9.94 -0.97
CA PHE A 352 13.81 -9.64 -1.41
C PHE A 352 14.22 -10.35 -2.71
N SER A 353 13.23 -10.68 -3.54
CA SER A 353 13.44 -11.17 -4.91
C SER A 353 12.65 -10.34 -5.92
N LYS A 354 13.09 -10.36 -7.17
CA LYS A 354 12.35 -9.72 -8.27
C LYS A 354 11.17 -10.60 -8.62
N SER A 355 9.97 -10.04 -8.60
CA SER A 355 8.75 -10.71 -9.03
C SER A 355 8.30 -10.21 -10.42
N ARG A 356 7.21 -10.77 -10.94
CA ARG A 356 6.64 -10.30 -12.22
C ARG A 356 6.14 -8.86 -12.11
N LEU A 357 5.67 -8.46 -10.92
CA LEU A 357 5.15 -7.12 -10.65
C LEU A 357 6.17 -6.15 -10.07
N PHE A 358 7.06 -6.60 -9.18
CA PHE A 358 7.82 -5.70 -8.31
C PHE A 358 9.32 -5.95 -8.34
N ASN A 359 10.08 -4.87 -8.10
CA ASN A 359 11.50 -4.96 -7.81
C ASN A 359 11.70 -5.50 -6.39
N PRO A 360 12.88 -6.10 -6.08
CA PRO A 360 13.22 -6.52 -4.73
C PRO A 360 13.06 -5.39 -3.70
N ALA A 361 12.81 -5.79 -2.45
CA ALA A 361 12.79 -4.91 -1.31
C ALA A 361 14.09 -4.09 -1.19
N THR A 362 13.95 -2.82 -0.78
CA THR A 362 15.08 -1.92 -0.58
C THR A 362 15.88 -2.36 0.64
N ASN A 363 17.20 -2.52 0.48
CA ASN A 363 18.11 -2.93 1.54
C ASN A 363 19.17 -1.87 1.89
N THR A 364 19.04 -0.65 1.36
CA THR A 364 19.98 0.45 1.61
C THR A 364 19.27 1.65 2.23
N PHE A 365 19.75 2.07 3.38
CA PHE A 365 19.22 3.16 4.18
C PHE A 365 20.35 4.14 4.54
N PRO A 366 20.06 5.43 4.78
CA PRO A 366 21.10 6.38 5.20
C PRO A 366 21.75 6.02 6.55
N ARG A 367 20.94 5.57 7.51
CA ARG A 367 21.36 5.14 8.85
C ARG A 367 20.27 4.27 9.48
N LEU A 368 20.64 3.17 10.14
CA LEU A 368 19.71 2.17 10.65
C LEU A 368 20.31 1.44 11.87
N GLU A 369 19.69 1.57 13.03
CA GLU A 369 20.11 0.90 14.26
C GLU A 369 19.23 -0.29 14.60
N ALA A 370 17.92 -0.19 14.40
CA ALA A 370 16.99 -1.30 14.61
C ALA A 370 16.19 -1.65 13.36
N LEU A 371 15.96 -2.94 13.17
CA LEU A 371 15.09 -3.46 12.12
C LEU A 371 14.01 -4.35 12.74
N VAL A 372 12.75 -4.05 12.48
CA VAL A 372 11.61 -4.93 12.76
C VAL A 372 11.21 -5.58 11.44
N MET A 373 11.41 -6.89 11.33
CA MET A 373 11.20 -7.63 10.09
C MET A 373 10.21 -8.78 10.23
N GLU A 374 9.47 -9.07 9.16
CA GLU A 374 8.61 -10.26 9.11
C GLU A 374 9.40 -11.57 9.16
N SER A 375 8.69 -12.66 9.45
CA SER A 375 9.23 -14.01 9.54
C SER A 375 8.22 -15.06 9.12
N THR A 376 7.37 -14.74 8.13
CA THR A 376 6.30 -15.64 7.66
C THR A 376 6.89 -17.01 7.27
N TYR A 377 8.01 -16.99 6.53
CA TYR A 377 8.83 -18.16 6.20
C TYR A 377 10.12 -18.21 7.02
N GLY A 378 10.00 -17.92 8.32
CA GLY A 378 11.12 -17.90 9.25
C GLY A 378 11.67 -19.28 9.60
N GLY A 379 10.96 -20.38 9.36
CA GLY A 379 11.43 -21.72 9.67
C GLY A 379 12.63 -22.14 8.81
N SER A 380 13.56 -22.91 9.38
CA SER A 380 14.72 -23.44 8.66
C SER A 380 14.36 -24.30 7.43
N GLY A 381 13.19 -24.93 7.42
CA GLY A 381 12.64 -25.69 6.29
C GLY A 381 11.82 -24.86 5.29
N ASP A 382 11.54 -23.59 5.57
CA ASP A 382 10.64 -22.75 4.76
C ASP A 382 11.35 -22.17 3.54
N ILE A 383 11.86 -23.07 2.69
CA ILE A 383 12.52 -22.74 1.44
C ILE A 383 11.51 -22.91 0.31
N GLN A 384 11.35 -21.88 -0.50
CA GLN A 384 10.43 -21.91 -1.63
C GLN A 384 11.17 -22.41 -2.89
N PRO A 385 10.48 -23.08 -3.82
CA PRO A 385 11.05 -23.39 -5.12
C PRO A 385 11.37 -22.10 -5.89
N SER A 386 12.20 -22.20 -6.92
CA SER A 386 12.46 -21.04 -7.77
C SER A 386 11.17 -20.61 -8.47
N ARG A 387 11.08 -19.32 -8.81
CA ARG A 387 9.91 -18.80 -9.54
C ARG A 387 9.69 -19.52 -10.87
N ALA A 388 10.77 -19.88 -11.56
CA ALA A 388 10.70 -20.61 -12.83
C ALA A 388 10.10 -22.02 -12.64
N ASP A 389 10.52 -22.75 -11.60
CA ASP A 389 9.99 -24.09 -11.32
C ASP A 389 8.51 -24.03 -10.90
N ALA A 390 8.15 -23.02 -10.08
CA ALA A 390 6.77 -22.78 -9.67
C ALA A 390 5.85 -22.47 -10.87
N GLU A 391 6.33 -21.64 -11.80
CA GLU A 391 5.63 -21.31 -13.04
C GLU A 391 5.45 -22.53 -13.94
N GLU A 392 6.51 -23.32 -14.15
CA GLU A 392 6.41 -24.51 -14.97
C GLU A 392 5.41 -25.52 -14.38
N LYS A 393 5.43 -25.72 -13.05
CA LYS A 393 4.44 -26.55 -12.35
C LYS A 393 3.01 -26.03 -12.52
N LEU A 394 2.82 -24.70 -12.49
CA LEU A 394 1.52 -24.07 -12.74
C LEU A 394 1.06 -24.34 -14.18
N TYR A 395 1.96 -24.20 -15.15
CA TYR A 395 1.65 -24.42 -16.56
C TYR A 395 1.28 -25.87 -16.84
N GLU A 396 2.05 -26.82 -16.31
CA GLU A 396 1.77 -28.26 -16.42
C GLU A 396 0.41 -28.60 -15.79
N THR A 397 0.15 -28.10 -14.58
CA THR A 397 -1.13 -28.33 -13.88
C THR A 397 -2.30 -27.81 -14.70
N VAL A 398 -2.24 -26.56 -15.16
CA VAL A 398 -3.30 -25.95 -15.95
C VAL A 398 -3.50 -26.70 -17.26
N LYS A 399 -2.42 -27.03 -17.98
CA LYS A 399 -2.48 -27.77 -19.24
C LYS A 399 -3.17 -29.13 -19.06
N ASN A 400 -2.78 -29.90 -18.04
CA ASN A 400 -3.33 -31.22 -17.79
C ASN A 400 -4.83 -31.17 -17.43
N VAL A 401 -5.22 -30.22 -16.59
CA VAL A 401 -6.63 -30.04 -16.17
C VAL A 401 -7.51 -29.63 -17.34
N ILE A 402 -7.05 -28.67 -18.16
CA ILE A 402 -7.80 -28.22 -19.34
C ILE A 402 -7.91 -29.35 -20.38
N GLN A 403 -6.85 -30.13 -20.60
CA GLN A 403 -6.86 -31.25 -21.56
C GLN A 403 -7.82 -32.38 -21.17
N ARG A 404 -8.03 -32.63 -19.87
CA ARG A 404 -9.04 -33.60 -19.39
C ARG A 404 -10.46 -33.01 -19.28
N GLY A 405 -10.67 -31.79 -19.78
CA GLY A 405 -11.99 -31.13 -19.81
C GLY A 405 -12.45 -30.59 -18.46
N GLY A 406 -11.52 -30.33 -17.53
CA GLY A 406 -11.81 -29.78 -16.21
C GLY A 406 -11.59 -28.27 -16.10
N LYS A 407 -11.89 -27.72 -14.93
CA LYS A 407 -11.66 -26.32 -14.55
C LYS A 407 -10.58 -26.22 -13.48
N VAL A 408 -9.77 -25.16 -13.55
CA VAL A 408 -8.75 -24.85 -12.56
C VAL A 408 -9.26 -23.73 -11.66
N ILE A 409 -9.38 -23.98 -10.36
CA ILE A 409 -9.80 -23.00 -9.36
C ILE A 409 -8.55 -22.55 -8.60
N ILE A 410 -8.24 -21.25 -8.66
CA ILE A 410 -7.08 -20.64 -8.00
C ILE A 410 -7.60 -19.63 -6.96
N PRO A 411 -7.72 -20.03 -5.67
CA PRO A 411 -7.98 -19.08 -4.60
C PRO A 411 -6.81 -18.10 -4.48
N ALA A 412 -7.10 -16.81 -4.57
CA ALA A 412 -6.11 -15.74 -4.41
C ALA A 412 -6.69 -14.54 -3.65
N PHE A 413 -5.81 -13.77 -3.02
CA PHE A 413 -6.19 -12.46 -2.50
C PHE A 413 -6.47 -11.48 -3.65
N ALA A 414 -7.36 -10.51 -3.42
CA ALA A 414 -7.70 -9.50 -4.40
C ALA A 414 -6.46 -8.74 -4.91
N VAL A 415 -5.51 -8.49 -4.02
CA VAL A 415 -4.23 -7.82 -4.30
C VAL A 415 -3.04 -8.72 -4.00
N GLY A 416 -2.07 -8.77 -4.92
CA GLY A 416 -0.81 -9.46 -4.79
C GLY A 416 -0.74 -10.73 -5.64
N ARG A 417 -1.18 -11.86 -5.09
CA ARG A 417 -1.02 -13.17 -5.76
C ARG A 417 -1.85 -13.31 -7.04
N SER A 418 -3.05 -12.75 -7.08
CA SER A 418 -3.91 -12.81 -8.26
C SER A 418 -3.22 -12.17 -9.47
N GLN A 419 -2.65 -10.96 -9.31
CA GLN A 419 -1.94 -10.27 -10.39
C GLN A 419 -0.65 -11.01 -10.81
N GLU A 420 0.11 -11.61 -9.88
CA GLU A 420 1.28 -12.42 -10.23
C GLU A 420 0.91 -13.65 -11.08
N VAL A 421 -0.16 -14.36 -10.70
CA VAL A 421 -0.66 -15.51 -11.45
C VAL A 421 -1.22 -15.08 -12.80
N MET A 422 -1.96 -13.96 -12.87
CA MET A 422 -2.45 -13.41 -14.12
C MET A 422 -1.31 -13.19 -15.11
N LEU A 423 -0.24 -12.51 -14.69
CA LEU A 423 0.92 -12.26 -15.56
C LEU A 423 1.64 -13.56 -15.98
N ALA A 424 1.74 -14.55 -15.09
CA ALA A 424 2.34 -15.84 -15.42
C ALA A 424 1.50 -16.60 -16.47
N LEU A 425 0.18 -16.61 -16.32
CA LEU A 425 -0.74 -17.29 -17.24
C LEU A 425 -0.85 -16.56 -18.60
N GLU A 426 -0.90 -15.22 -18.60
CA GLU A 426 -0.88 -14.42 -19.83
C GLU A 426 0.37 -14.74 -20.65
N GLU A 427 1.55 -14.71 -20.02
CA GLU A 427 2.79 -14.99 -20.74
C GLU A 427 2.82 -16.43 -21.26
N ALA A 428 2.32 -17.39 -20.47
CA ALA A 428 2.25 -18.79 -20.89
C ALA A 428 1.33 -19.00 -22.09
N MET A 429 0.18 -18.32 -22.14
CA MET A 429 -0.73 -18.37 -23.30
C MET A 429 -0.12 -17.68 -24.51
N ARG A 430 0.48 -16.49 -24.32
CA ARG A 430 1.14 -15.73 -25.38
C ARG A 430 2.33 -16.47 -25.98
N LYS A 431 3.06 -17.26 -25.18
CA LYS A 431 4.15 -18.14 -25.60
C LYS A 431 3.71 -19.56 -25.95
N GLU A 432 2.40 -19.82 -25.97
CA GLU A 432 1.81 -21.11 -26.35
C GLU A 432 2.28 -22.31 -25.49
N LYS A 433 2.70 -22.05 -24.25
CA LYS A 433 3.03 -23.08 -23.25
C LYS A 433 1.79 -23.79 -22.72
N ILE A 434 0.68 -23.07 -22.62
CA ILE A 434 -0.64 -23.60 -22.22
C ILE A 434 -1.69 -23.28 -23.28
N PRO A 435 -2.78 -24.06 -23.38
CA PRO A 435 -3.88 -23.76 -24.29
C PRO A 435 -4.49 -22.38 -24.00
N ARG A 436 -4.92 -21.68 -25.06
CA ARG A 436 -5.67 -20.43 -24.92
C ARG A 436 -7.07 -20.76 -24.40
N VAL A 437 -7.34 -20.40 -23.15
CA VAL A 437 -8.65 -20.56 -22.49
C VAL A 437 -9.02 -19.27 -21.78
N LYS A 438 -10.31 -19.09 -21.46
CA LYS A 438 -10.73 -17.95 -20.64
C LYS A 438 -10.22 -18.09 -19.21
N ILE A 439 -9.74 -16.96 -18.68
CA ILE A 439 -9.35 -16.79 -17.29
C ILE A 439 -10.39 -15.87 -16.65
N TYR A 440 -11.27 -16.46 -15.86
CA TYR A 440 -12.31 -15.72 -15.14
C TYR A 440 -11.74 -15.10 -13.85
N LEU A 441 -12.00 -13.81 -13.66
CA LEU A 441 -11.58 -13.05 -12.49
C LEU A 441 -12.82 -12.69 -11.67
N ASP A 442 -12.98 -13.32 -10.50
CA ASP A 442 -14.12 -13.10 -9.60
C ASP A 442 -13.69 -12.40 -8.29
N GLY A 443 -14.64 -11.76 -7.64
CA GLY A 443 -14.41 -10.90 -6.48
C GLY A 443 -13.67 -9.61 -6.84
N MET A 444 -12.92 -9.07 -5.88
CA MET A 444 -12.28 -7.75 -6.00
C MET A 444 -11.01 -7.73 -6.89
N ILE A 445 -10.69 -8.83 -7.58
CA ILE A 445 -9.45 -8.95 -8.38
C ILE A 445 -9.43 -7.95 -9.55
N ARG A 446 -10.55 -7.77 -10.26
CA ARG A 446 -10.61 -6.81 -11.36
C ARG A 446 -10.41 -5.37 -10.88
N GLU A 447 -11.11 -4.99 -9.82
CA GLU A 447 -10.98 -3.64 -9.25
C GLU A 447 -9.56 -3.39 -8.71
N ALA A 448 -8.97 -4.37 -8.01
CA ALA A 448 -7.56 -4.30 -7.59
C ALA A 448 -6.62 -4.16 -8.79
N THR A 449 -6.88 -4.88 -9.89
CA THR A 449 -6.09 -4.79 -11.12
C THR A 449 -6.24 -3.41 -11.79
N ALA A 450 -7.44 -2.82 -11.78
CA ALA A 450 -7.65 -1.46 -12.25
C ALA A 450 -6.78 -0.45 -11.46
N ILE A 451 -6.68 -0.62 -10.14
CA ILE A 451 -5.78 0.18 -9.29
C ILE A 451 -4.30 -0.04 -9.68
N HIS A 452 -3.86 -1.26 -10.01
CA HIS A 452 -2.49 -1.50 -10.52
C HIS A 452 -2.22 -0.71 -11.80
N THR A 453 -3.20 -0.62 -12.70
CA THR A 453 -3.04 0.15 -13.94
C THR A 453 -3.08 1.67 -13.73
N THR A 454 -3.58 2.13 -12.57
CA THR A 454 -3.55 3.54 -12.16
C THR A 454 -2.19 3.97 -11.63
N TYR A 455 -1.44 3.05 -11.02
CA TYR A 455 -0.14 3.32 -10.38
C TYR A 455 1.04 2.57 -11.03
N PRO A 456 1.25 2.70 -12.35
CA PRO A 456 2.28 1.95 -13.03
C PRO A 456 3.69 2.29 -12.54
N GLU A 457 3.94 3.49 -11.99
CA GLU A 457 5.23 3.89 -11.42
C GLU A 457 5.67 3.04 -10.21
N TYR A 458 4.73 2.34 -9.55
CA TYR A 458 4.98 1.40 -8.45
C TYR A 458 5.25 -0.04 -8.92
N LEU A 459 5.17 -0.31 -10.23
CA LEU A 459 5.53 -1.59 -10.82
C LEU A 459 7.04 -1.64 -11.15
N ASN A 460 7.55 -2.83 -11.42
CA ASN A 460 8.96 -3.03 -11.77
C ASN A 460 9.33 -2.36 -13.10
N SER A 461 10.64 -2.24 -13.37
CA SER A 461 11.15 -1.58 -14.58
C SER A 461 10.68 -2.24 -15.88
N ASP A 462 10.53 -3.56 -15.87
CA ASP A 462 10.29 -4.36 -17.06
C ASP A 462 8.83 -4.19 -17.50
N LEU A 463 7.89 -4.38 -16.58
CA LEU A 463 6.46 -4.19 -16.80
C LEU A 463 6.12 -2.73 -17.12
N ARG A 464 6.78 -1.77 -16.46
CA ARG A 464 6.66 -0.34 -16.83
C ARG A 464 7.15 -0.10 -18.26
N THR A 465 8.23 -0.73 -18.67
CA THR A 465 8.75 -0.60 -20.03
C THR A 465 7.77 -1.17 -21.05
N GLN A 466 7.23 -2.37 -20.77
CA GLN A 466 6.23 -3.02 -21.61
C GLN A 466 4.97 -2.14 -21.75
N ILE A 467 4.45 -1.61 -20.64
CA ILE A 467 3.26 -0.75 -20.63
C ILE A 467 3.53 0.60 -21.32
N PHE A 468 4.66 1.26 -21.02
CA PHE A 468 4.89 2.64 -21.44
C PHE A 468 5.57 2.80 -22.81
N LYS A 469 6.46 1.86 -23.19
CA LYS A 469 7.23 1.96 -24.43
C LYS A 469 6.68 1.07 -25.53
N GLU A 470 6.22 -0.13 -25.18
CA GLU A 470 5.74 -1.12 -26.16
C GLU A 470 4.22 -1.03 -26.38
N GLY A 471 3.50 -0.33 -25.49
CA GLY A 471 2.03 -0.25 -25.54
C GLY A 471 1.35 -1.58 -25.23
N LEU A 472 2.09 -2.55 -24.72
CA LEU A 472 1.62 -3.88 -24.36
C LEU A 472 1.34 -3.90 -22.86
N ASN A 473 0.07 -3.80 -22.48
CA ASN A 473 -0.34 -3.96 -21.09
C ASN A 473 -0.89 -5.38 -20.88
N PRO A 474 -0.15 -6.28 -20.20
CA PRO A 474 -0.59 -7.66 -19.99
C PRO A 474 -1.94 -7.76 -19.26
N PHE A 475 -2.29 -6.79 -18.41
CA PHE A 475 -3.57 -6.79 -17.70
C PHE A 475 -4.80 -6.60 -18.62
N LEU A 476 -4.58 -6.19 -19.87
CA LEU A 476 -5.61 -6.01 -20.89
C LEU A 476 -5.71 -7.19 -21.85
N ALA A 477 -4.99 -8.29 -21.60
CA ALA A 477 -5.03 -9.46 -22.48
C ALA A 477 -6.47 -10.01 -22.61
N GLU A 478 -6.84 -10.40 -23.83
CA GLU A 478 -8.19 -10.88 -24.19
C GLU A 478 -8.63 -12.16 -23.45
N TYR A 479 -7.69 -12.82 -22.78
CA TYR A 479 -7.92 -14.03 -22.00
C TYR A 479 -8.67 -13.74 -20.70
N PHE A 480 -8.53 -12.54 -20.14
CA PHE A 480 -9.17 -12.18 -18.87
C PHE A 480 -10.63 -11.78 -19.06
N ALA A 481 -11.51 -12.39 -18.29
CA ALA A 481 -12.94 -12.09 -18.28
C ALA A 481 -13.41 -11.83 -16.85
N PRO A 482 -14.01 -10.67 -16.53
CA PRO A 482 -14.56 -10.44 -15.21
C PRO A 482 -15.81 -11.27 -14.95
N VAL A 483 -16.01 -11.64 -13.69
CA VAL A 483 -17.26 -12.18 -13.17
C VAL A 483 -17.82 -11.19 -12.17
N ASP A 484 -18.85 -10.43 -12.57
CA ASP A 484 -19.41 -9.30 -11.81
C ASP A 484 -20.84 -9.55 -11.32
N SER A 485 -21.41 -10.72 -11.60
CA SER A 485 -22.78 -11.08 -11.24
C SER A 485 -22.92 -12.56 -10.89
N PRO A 486 -23.86 -12.93 -10.00
CA PRO A 486 -24.19 -14.33 -9.72
C PRO A 486 -24.57 -15.12 -10.99
N ASP A 487 -25.36 -14.52 -11.88
CA ASP A 487 -25.76 -15.16 -13.14
C ASP A 487 -24.56 -15.52 -14.04
N LEU A 488 -23.57 -14.64 -14.10
CA LEU A 488 -22.34 -14.91 -14.86
C LEU A 488 -21.52 -16.00 -14.18
N ARG A 489 -21.46 -16.00 -12.84
CA ARG A 489 -20.79 -17.06 -12.08
C ARG A 489 -21.42 -18.43 -12.34
N GLU A 490 -22.74 -18.52 -12.35
CA GLU A 490 -23.46 -19.75 -12.70
C GLU A 490 -23.12 -20.23 -14.12
N LYS A 491 -23.03 -19.31 -15.09
CA LYS A 491 -22.58 -19.63 -16.46
C LYS A 491 -21.14 -20.13 -16.50
N VAL A 492 -20.25 -19.59 -15.69
CA VAL A 492 -18.85 -20.05 -15.59
C VAL A 492 -18.80 -21.46 -14.99
N ILE A 493 -19.56 -21.72 -13.93
CA ILE A 493 -19.65 -23.03 -13.28
C ILE A 493 -20.11 -24.10 -14.28
N ASN A 494 -21.15 -23.82 -15.06
CA ASN A 494 -21.76 -24.76 -16.00
C ASN A 494 -21.14 -24.74 -17.41
N GLY A 495 -20.16 -23.87 -17.66
CA GLY A 495 -19.58 -23.61 -18.98
C GLY A 495 -18.42 -24.54 -19.35
N ASP A 496 -17.63 -24.11 -20.33
CA ASP A 496 -16.46 -24.84 -20.84
C ASP A 496 -15.26 -24.91 -19.86
N PRO A 497 -14.26 -25.77 -20.11
CA PRO A 497 -12.98 -25.76 -19.39
C PRO A 497 -12.33 -24.37 -19.36
N CYS A 498 -11.97 -23.91 -18.17
CA CYS A 498 -11.41 -22.57 -17.95
C CYS A 498 -10.54 -22.50 -16.70
N VAL A 499 -9.86 -21.38 -16.51
CA VAL A 499 -9.18 -21.03 -15.26
C VAL A 499 -10.02 -19.99 -14.53
N ILE A 500 -10.20 -20.16 -13.21
CA ILE A 500 -10.97 -19.28 -12.35
C ILE A 500 -10.02 -18.78 -11.26
N ILE A 501 -9.71 -17.49 -11.25
CA ILE A 501 -8.98 -16.83 -10.17
C ILE A 501 -10.00 -16.07 -9.34
N THR A 502 -10.13 -16.41 -8.05
CA THR A 502 -11.24 -15.92 -7.21
C THR A 502 -10.80 -15.66 -5.78
N THR A 503 -11.49 -14.74 -5.11
CA THR A 503 -11.34 -14.48 -3.67
C THR A 503 -12.20 -15.43 -2.83
N SER A 504 -11.86 -15.71 -1.57
CA SER A 504 -10.66 -15.30 -0.84
C SER A 504 -9.52 -16.33 -0.89
N GLY A 505 -8.27 -15.86 -0.82
CA GLY A 505 -7.06 -16.68 -1.01
C GLY A 505 -6.83 -17.80 0.01
N MET A 506 -7.55 -17.78 1.14
CA MET A 506 -7.46 -18.81 2.19
C MET A 506 -8.77 -19.55 2.45
N LEU A 507 -9.77 -19.38 1.56
CA LEU A 507 -11.07 -20.07 1.62
C LEU A 507 -11.87 -19.77 2.91
N ASN A 508 -11.67 -18.62 3.54
CA ASN A 508 -12.44 -18.25 4.75
C ASN A 508 -13.84 -17.70 4.42
N GLY A 509 -14.13 -17.49 3.13
CA GLY A 509 -15.35 -16.87 2.62
C GLY A 509 -15.16 -16.37 1.18
N GLY A 510 -16.18 -15.69 0.67
CA GLY A 510 -16.19 -15.09 -0.67
C GLY A 510 -16.61 -16.05 -1.80
N PRO A 511 -16.55 -15.59 -3.07
CA PRO A 511 -17.06 -16.34 -4.23
C PRO A 511 -16.44 -17.72 -4.43
N VAL A 512 -15.21 -17.94 -3.95
CA VAL A 512 -14.54 -19.26 -4.02
C VAL A 512 -15.33 -20.37 -3.35
N MET A 513 -16.10 -20.07 -2.30
CA MET A 513 -16.93 -21.07 -1.63
C MET A 513 -18.08 -21.56 -2.52
N GLU A 514 -18.59 -20.70 -3.40
CA GLU A 514 -19.63 -21.05 -4.37
C GLU A 514 -19.06 -21.93 -5.49
N TYR A 515 -17.87 -21.62 -6.00
CA TYR A 515 -17.17 -22.49 -6.95
C TYR A 515 -16.86 -23.85 -6.33
N LEU A 516 -16.34 -23.91 -5.11
CA LEU A 516 -16.05 -25.18 -4.44
C LEU A 516 -17.32 -26.02 -4.21
N SER A 517 -18.42 -25.39 -3.77
CA SER A 517 -19.69 -26.10 -3.56
C SER A 517 -20.21 -26.79 -4.82
N ASN A 518 -19.93 -26.22 -6.01
CA ASN A 518 -20.45 -26.72 -7.28
C ASN A 518 -19.43 -27.51 -8.12
N LEU A 519 -18.13 -27.38 -7.87
CA LEU A 519 -17.09 -27.98 -8.71
C LEU A 519 -16.23 -29.00 -7.97
N ALA A 520 -16.32 -29.08 -6.64
CA ALA A 520 -15.44 -29.93 -5.83
C ALA A 520 -15.66 -31.44 -6.03
N PHE A 521 -16.86 -31.87 -6.45
CA PHE A 521 -17.19 -33.28 -6.60
C PHE A 521 -16.63 -33.92 -7.89
N ASP A 522 -16.24 -33.10 -8.88
CA ASP A 522 -15.78 -33.57 -10.19
C ASP A 522 -14.24 -33.66 -10.22
N GLU A 523 -13.75 -34.90 -10.33
CA GLU A 523 -12.32 -35.24 -10.36
C GLU A 523 -11.55 -34.64 -11.55
N ARG A 524 -12.25 -34.20 -12.60
CA ARG A 524 -11.62 -33.50 -13.73
C ARG A 524 -11.11 -32.13 -13.31
N ASN A 525 -11.71 -31.50 -12.30
CA ASN A 525 -11.31 -30.18 -11.83
C ASN A 525 -10.04 -30.23 -10.96
N ALA A 526 -9.46 -29.06 -10.70
CA ALA A 526 -8.38 -28.91 -9.74
C ALA A 526 -8.53 -27.63 -8.91
N LEU A 527 -8.15 -27.72 -7.63
CA LEU A 527 -7.96 -26.60 -6.71
C LEU A 527 -6.46 -26.38 -6.53
N VAL A 528 -5.97 -25.19 -6.91
CA VAL A 528 -4.54 -24.87 -6.94
C VAL A 528 -4.22 -23.77 -5.93
N PHE A 529 -3.54 -24.12 -4.85
CA PHE A 529 -3.04 -23.16 -3.86
C PHE A 529 -1.71 -22.55 -4.33
N VAL A 530 -1.64 -21.23 -4.39
CA VAL A 530 -0.48 -20.44 -4.88
C VAL A 530 0.14 -19.52 -3.82
N GLY A 531 -0.32 -19.61 -2.57
CA GLY A 531 0.13 -18.73 -1.49
C GLY A 531 -0.02 -19.37 -0.11
N TYR A 532 0.58 -18.73 0.90
CA TYR A 532 0.54 -19.20 2.28
C TYR A 532 -0.89 -19.38 2.78
N GLN A 533 -1.13 -20.45 3.52
CA GLN A 533 -2.40 -20.78 4.13
C GLN A 533 -2.22 -20.73 5.65
N ALA A 534 -2.69 -19.65 6.27
CA ALA A 534 -2.51 -19.46 7.71
C ALA A 534 -3.19 -20.56 8.52
N ASP A 535 -2.62 -20.92 9.67
CA ASP A 535 -3.24 -21.87 10.58
C ASP A 535 -4.60 -21.38 11.08
N GLY A 536 -5.56 -22.31 11.19
CA GLY A 536 -6.95 -22.00 11.52
C GLY A 536 -7.86 -21.77 10.31
N THR A 537 -7.31 -21.51 9.12
CA THR A 537 -8.10 -21.29 7.89
C THR A 537 -8.61 -22.59 7.27
N LEU A 538 -9.67 -22.49 6.45
CA LEU A 538 -10.19 -23.63 5.71
C LEU A 538 -9.19 -24.13 4.66
N GLY A 539 -8.53 -23.21 3.94
CA GLY A 539 -7.52 -23.57 2.95
C GLY A 539 -6.38 -24.39 3.55
N ARG A 540 -5.93 -24.06 4.76
CA ARG A 540 -4.92 -24.87 5.47
C ARG A 540 -5.39 -26.28 5.82
N ARG A 541 -6.67 -26.47 6.17
CA ARG A 541 -7.24 -27.80 6.45
C ARG A 541 -7.29 -28.67 5.18
N ILE A 542 -7.78 -28.09 4.09
CA ILE A 542 -7.86 -28.76 2.77
C ILE A 542 -6.46 -29.12 2.28
N GLN A 543 -5.50 -28.21 2.41
CA GLN A 543 -4.10 -28.46 2.05
C GLN A 543 -3.48 -29.62 2.85
N LYS A 544 -3.87 -29.79 4.12
CA LYS A 544 -3.46 -30.93 4.98
C LYS A 544 -4.18 -32.24 4.66
N GLY A 545 -5.00 -32.29 3.61
CA GLY A 545 -5.64 -33.51 3.12
C GLY A 545 -7.10 -33.69 3.56
N TRP A 546 -7.72 -32.69 4.19
CA TRP A 546 -9.16 -32.76 4.46
C TRP A 546 -9.94 -32.80 3.15
N ARG A 547 -10.85 -33.78 3.04
CA ARG A 547 -11.74 -33.96 1.88
C ARG A 547 -13.19 -33.61 2.16
N GLU A 548 -13.56 -33.47 3.43
CA GLU A 548 -14.89 -33.06 3.85
C GLU A 548 -14.80 -31.72 4.58
N VAL A 549 -15.56 -30.76 4.10
CA VAL A 549 -15.55 -29.38 4.60
C VAL A 549 -16.94 -28.98 5.02
N PRO A 550 -17.19 -28.76 6.33
CA PRO A 550 -18.49 -28.30 6.78
C PRO A 550 -18.76 -26.87 6.33
N ILE A 551 -19.93 -26.62 5.76
CA ILE A 551 -20.48 -25.29 5.48
C ILE A 551 -21.71 -25.07 6.34
N GLY A 552 -21.64 -24.05 7.20
CA GLY A 552 -22.73 -23.71 8.10
C GLY A 552 -23.06 -24.85 9.07
N ARG A 553 -24.36 -25.06 9.35
CA ARG A 553 -24.82 -26.05 10.33
C ARG A 553 -25.26 -27.39 9.75
N LYS A 554 -25.43 -27.52 8.43
CA LYS A 554 -26.09 -28.69 7.83
C LYS A 554 -25.45 -29.25 6.57
N ASP A 555 -24.59 -28.50 5.88
CA ASP A 555 -24.04 -28.92 4.59
C ASP A 555 -22.54 -29.24 4.69
N THR A 556 -22.07 -30.13 3.82
CA THR A 556 -20.66 -30.51 3.74
C THR A 556 -20.25 -30.57 2.28
N ILE A 557 -19.18 -29.87 1.91
CA ILE A 557 -18.55 -30.05 0.60
C ILE A 557 -17.69 -31.31 0.66
N VAL A 558 -17.94 -32.24 -0.26
CA VAL A 558 -17.06 -33.37 -0.54
C VAL A 558 -16.10 -32.98 -1.67
N ILE A 559 -14.81 -33.08 -1.40
CA ILE A 559 -13.74 -32.68 -2.32
C ILE A 559 -13.14 -33.93 -2.98
N ASN A 560 -13.51 -34.16 -4.24
CA ASN A 560 -12.96 -35.18 -5.12
C ASN A 560 -12.00 -34.61 -6.18
N LEU A 561 -12.09 -33.30 -6.46
CA LEU A 561 -11.17 -32.63 -7.37
C LEU A 561 -9.71 -32.77 -6.94
N GLU A 562 -8.79 -32.62 -7.89
CA GLU A 562 -7.36 -32.66 -7.61
C GLU A 562 -6.94 -31.45 -6.76
N ILE A 563 -6.16 -31.67 -5.71
CA ILE A 563 -5.63 -30.57 -4.88
C ILE A 563 -4.14 -30.45 -5.13
N VAL A 564 -3.72 -29.30 -5.67
CA VAL A 564 -2.32 -29.02 -6.00
C VAL A 564 -1.85 -27.82 -5.18
N THR A 565 -0.70 -27.95 -4.53
CA THR A 565 0.01 -26.79 -3.95
C THR A 565 1.19 -26.43 -4.84
N ILE A 566 1.25 -25.17 -5.23
CA ILE A 566 2.32 -24.57 -6.01
C ILE A 566 2.94 -23.46 -5.17
N ASP A 567 3.95 -23.86 -4.41
CA ASP A 567 4.82 -22.95 -3.69
C ASP A 567 5.67 -22.13 -4.67
N GLY A 568 6.22 -21.00 -4.20
CA GLY A 568 7.07 -20.11 -5.01
C GLY A 568 6.37 -18.89 -5.61
N PHE A 569 5.03 -18.81 -5.55
CA PHE A 569 4.27 -17.62 -5.91
C PHE A 569 4.08 -16.63 -4.77
N SER A 570 4.51 -16.95 -3.54
CA SER A 570 4.29 -16.11 -2.37
C SER A 570 4.86 -14.69 -2.49
N GLY A 571 4.28 -13.78 -1.73
CA GLY A 571 4.70 -12.38 -1.64
C GLY A 571 5.74 -12.11 -0.59
N HIS A 572 5.98 -13.07 0.27
CA HIS A 572 6.91 -12.97 1.36
C HIS A 572 8.25 -13.56 0.94
N SER A 573 9.31 -13.01 1.52
CA SER A 573 10.64 -13.57 1.39
C SER A 573 10.69 -14.95 2.04
N ASP A 574 11.22 -15.94 1.32
CA ASP A 574 11.47 -17.26 1.89
C ASP A 574 12.63 -17.22 2.91
N ARG A 575 12.90 -18.35 3.58
CA ARG A 575 13.99 -18.44 4.56
C ARG A 575 15.34 -17.98 4.03
N LYS A 576 15.67 -18.33 2.77
CA LYS A 576 16.95 -17.94 2.16
C LYS A 576 16.99 -16.44 1.91
N GLN A 577 15.90 -15.87 1.40
CA GLN A 577 15.76 -14.45 1.10
C GLN A 577 15.77 -13.59 2.37
N LEU A 578 15.08 -14.01 3.45
CA LEU A 578 15.10 -13.32 4.75
C LEU A 578 16.52 -13.24 5.32
N VAL A 579 17.25 -14.36 5.32
CA VAL A 579 18.65 -14.39 5.79
C VAL A 579 19.57 -13.61 4.85
N ASN A 580 19.33 -13.66 3.54
CA ASN A 580 20.11 -12.93 2.54
C ASN A 580 19.90 -11.43 2.63
N TYR A 581 18.69 -10.97 2.96
CA TYR A 581 18.36 -9.58 3.18
C TYR A 581 19.22 -8.99 4.31
N ILE A 582 19.32 -9.69 5.45
CA ILE A 582 20.21 -9.28 6.55
C ILE A 582 21.69 -9.32 6.15
N GLY A 583 22.09 -10.27 5.30
CA GLY A 583 23.45 -10.31 4.77
C GLY A 583 23.82 -9.14 3.86
N HIS A 584 22.84 -8.46 3.26
CA HIS A 584 23.04 -7.38 2.29
C HIS A 584 22.51 -6.03 2.76
N ILE A 585 21.89 -5.94 3.94
CA ILE A 585 21.35 -4.68 4.45
C ILE A 585 22.48 -3.70 4.78
N GLN A 586 22.32 -2.44 4.39
CA GLN A 586 23.29 -1.38 4.62
C GLN A 586 22.61 -0.10 5.15
N PRO A 587 23.11 0.49 6.26
CA PRO A 587 24.10 -0.09 7.16
C PRO A 587 23.54 -1.31 7.90
N ARG A 588 24.44 -2.07 8.52
CA ARG A 588 24.08 -3.23 9.31
C ARG A 588 23.43 -2.76 10.63
N PRO A 589 22.22 -3.25 10.98
CA PRO A 589 21.56 -2.87 12.23
C PRO A 589 22.27 -3.46 13.45
N GLU A 590 22.08 -2.81 14.60
CA GLU A 590 22.55 -3.26 15.91
C GLU A 590 21.54 -4.24 16.55
N LYS A 591 20.24 -4.01 16.31
CA LYS A 591 19.13 -4.82 16.84
C LYS A 591 18.17 -5.27 15.73
N ILE A 592 17.71 -6.51 15.81
CA ILE A 592 16.69 -7.07 14.93
C ILE A 592 15.53 -7.62 15.77
N PHE A 593 14.30 -7.36 15.35
CA PHE A 593 13.09 -7.98 15.89
C PHE A 593 12.42 -8.80 14.80
N THR A 594 12.23 -10.09 15.03
CA THR A 594 11.49 -10.97 14.12
C THR A 594 10.04 -11.08 14.57
N VAL A 595 9.12 -10.58 13.74
CA VAL A 595 7.67 -10.55 13.99
C VAL A 595 6.94 -11.19 12.81
N HIS A 596 5.60 -11.14 12.78
CA HIS A 596 4.79 -11.58 11.63
C HIS A 596 5.19 -12.97 11.10
N GLY A 597 4.92 -13.97 11.92
CA GLY A 597 5.28 -15.37 11.68
C GLY A 597 4.85 -16.21 12.87
N ASP A 598 4.59 -17.50 12.65
CA ASP A 598 4.24 -18.41 13.73
C ASP A 598 5.38 -18.48 14.77
N GLU A 599 5.05 -18.81 16.02
CA GLU A 599 6.01 -18.77 17.14
C GLU A 599 7.34 -19.47 16.86
N ASN A 600 7.30 -20.66 16.25
CA ASN A 600 8.53 -21.39 15.92
C ASN A 600 9.34 -20.69 14.82
N ASN A 601 8.67 -20.05 13.85
CA ASN A 601 9.31 -19.36 12.73
C ASN A 601 10.03 -18.10 13.20
N THR A 602 9.41 -17.31 14.08
CA THR A 602 10.04 -16.12 14.66
C THR A 602 11.26 -16.51 15.48
N ILE A 603 11.15 -17.53 16.34
CA ILE A 603 12.24 -17.99 17.22
C ILE A 603 13.40 -18.58 16.41
N ASP A 604 13.13 -19.43 15.41
CA ASP A 604 14.16 -20.04 14.56
C ASP A 604 14.93 -18.94 13.80
N LEU A 605 14.22 -18.01 13.16
CA LEU A 605 14.85 -16.91 12.44
C LEU A 605 15.72 -16.05 13.36
N ALA A 606 15.21 -15.66 14.53
CA ALA A 606 15.97 -14.89 15.50
C ALA A 606 17.27 -15.60 15.91
N SER A 607 17.17 -16.88 16.28
CA SER A 607 18.33 -17.70 16.66
C SER A 607 19.36 -17.79 15.55
N SER A 608 18.90 -17.93 14.31
CA SER A 608 19.75 -18.13 13.14
C SER A 608 20.45 -16.84 12.70
N LEU A 609 19.75 -15.70 12.76
CA LEU A 609 20.34 -14.39 12.49
C LEU A 609 21.40 -14.04 13.53
N TYR A 610 21.12 -14.27 14.82
CA TYR A 610 22.10 -14.08 15.90
C TYR A 610 23.36 -14.94 15.69
N LYS A 611 23.20 -16.24 15.45
CA LYS A 611 24.33 -17.18 15.24
C LYS A 611 25.17 -16.82 14.01
N ARG A 612 24.52 -16.43 12.91
CA ARG A 612 25.19 -16.19 11.63
C ARG A 612 25.85 -14.82 11.54
N PHE A 613 25.16 -13.79 12.02
CA PHE A 613 25.63 -12.42 11.86
C PHE A 613 26.23 -11.85 13.13
N HIS A 614 25.89 -12.34 14.33
CA HIS A 614 26.22 -11.71 15.62
C HIS A 614 25.57 -10.32 15.78
N ILE A 615 24.28 -10.23 15.45
CA ILE A 615 23.42 -9.06 15.69
C ILE A 615 22.46 -9.43 16.81
N GLU A 616 22.25 -8.54 17.79
CA GLU A 616 21.28 -8.75 18.85
C GLU A 616 19.89 -8.93 18.23
N THR A 617 19.29 -10.11 18.40
CA THR A 617 18.04 -10.45 17.71
C THR A 617 17.00 -10.98 18.70
N HIS A 618 15.79 -10.43 18.63
CA HIS A 618 14.68 -10.72 19.54
C HIS A 618 13.49 -11.31 18.77
N SER A 619 12.82 -12.28 19.39
CA SER A 619 11.50 -12.79 18.98
C SER A 619 10.50 -12.40 20.06
N PRO A 620 9.99 -11.16 20.05
CA PRO A 620 9.21 -10.61 21.16
C PRO A 620 7.88 -11.33 21.36
N MET A 621 7.25 -11.10 22.52
CA MET A 621 5.84 -11.42 22.76
C MET A 621 4.98 -10.16 22.62
N ASN A 622 3.69 -10.34 22.33
CA ASN A 622 2.73 -9.24 22.42
C ASN A 622 2.74 -8.64 23.84
N LEU A 623 2.55 -7.33 23.94
CA LEU A 623 2.63 -6.49 25.14
C LEU A 623 4.04 -6.24 25.70
N GLU A 624 5.09 -6.82 25.12
CA GLU A 624 6.44 -6.44 25.47
C GLU A 624 6.80 -5.05 24.94
N THR A 625 7.63 -4.33 25.69
CA THR A 625 8.18 -3.04 25.31
C THR A 625 9.69 -3.07 25.40
N TYR A 626 10.36 -2.71 24.30
CA TYR A 626 11.81 -2.69 24.20
C TYR A 626 12.31 -1.25 24.15
N ARG A 627 13.21 -0.91 25.06
CA ARG A 627 13.95 0.35 25.00
C ARG A 627 15.11 0.22 24.02
N LEU A 628 15.20 1.16 23.10
CA LEU A 628 16.17 1.17 22.01
C LEU A 628 17.39 2.05 22.34
N VAL A 629 17.16 3.19 23.01
CA VAL A 629 18.16 4.14 23.51
C VAL A 629 17.71 4.78 24.83
#